data_AF-A0A3D0Z8U0-F1
#
_entry.id   AF-A0A3D0Z8U0-F1
#
_cell.length_a   1.000
_cell.length_b   1.000
_cell.length_c   1.000
_cell.angle_alpha   90.00
_cell.angle_beta   90.00
_cell.angle_gamma   90.00
#
_symmetry.space_group_name_H-M   'P 1'
#
loop_
_entity.id
_entity.type
_entity.pdbx_description
1 polymer ?
#
loop_
_entity_poly.entity_id
_entity_poly.type
_entity_poly.pdbx_seq_one_letter_code
_entity_poly.pdbx_strand_id
1 'polypeptide(L)'
;VGAEKGIICIEDNKPDVVELMKLKSADFSNIEVIAVKTKYPQGAEKMLIKRVMGRSVPSGGLPMDAGCVVSNVSTAQAIAEAIRTGMPLIERVVTVSGERIAKPGNFIVKIGTPVRDIIEYCGGVTGDDVTVKLGGPMMGFDCANLDVPLIKGCNGIIAVESTVSRESPCITCGRCVDVCPMELAPLHYPRYAEEGDWAAMNERNVRDCIECRCCEYICSSKIPLVASIKAGKKGIAETAARAAAAQAQTGK
;
A
#
# COMPACT_ATOMS: atom_id res chain seq x y z
N VAL A 1 7.82 10.63 -19.19
CA VAL A 1 8.24 11.70 -18.25
C VAL A 1 9.59 12.33 -18.54
N GLY A 2 10.47 11.78 -19.41
CA GLY A 2 11.72 12.47 -19.81
C GLY A 2 12.55 12.95 -18.62
N ALA A 3 12.63 12.13 -17.57
CA ALA A 3 13.10 12.57 -16.25
C ALA A 3 14.59 12.92 -16.29
N GLU A 4 14.91 14.18 -16.02
CA GLU A 4 16.30 14.69 -15.99
C GLU A 4 17.01 14.34 -14.69
N LYS A 5 16.27 14.17 -13.58
CA LYS A 5 16.80 13.90 -12.23
C LYS A 5 16.14 12.66 -11.61
N GLY A 6 16.95 11.82 -10.97
CA GLY A 6 16.52 10.68 -10.15
C GLY A 6 16.73 10.94 -8.66
N ILE A 7 15.79 10.47 -7.83
CA ILE A 7 15.90 10.58 -6.37
C ILE A 7 15.67 9.21 -5.73
N ILE A 8 16.64 8.74 -4.96
CA ILE A 8 16.57 7.50 -4.19
C ILE A 8 16.20 7.87 -2.75
N CYS A 9 14.97 7.53 -2.37
CA CYS A 9 14.45 7.79 -1.03
C CYS A 9 14.66 6.57 -0.13
N ILE A 10 15.37 6.74 0.98
CA ILE A 10 15.70 5.65 1.92
C ILE A 10 15.28 6.08 3.32
N GLU A 11 14.68 5.19 4.09
CA GLU A 11 14.30 5.50 5.47
C GLU A 11 15.53 5.82 6.34
N ASP A 12 15.41 6.82 7.22
CA ASP A 12 16.50 7.34 8.05
C ASP A 12 17.00 6.36 9.12
N ASN A 13 16.23 5.31 9.41
CA ASN A 13 16.67 4.20 10.24
C ASN A 13 17.67 3.23 9.58
N LYS A 14 18.15 3.51 8.36
CA LYS A 14 19.15 2.69 7.62
C LYS A 14 20.34 3.55 7.18
N PRO A 15 21.12 4.13 8.13
CA PRO A 15 22.18 5.07 7.80
C PRO A 15 23.30 4.45 6.96
N ASP A 16 23.60 3.18 7.19
CA ASP A 16 24.54 2.35 6.42
C ASP A 16 24.13 2.23 4.95
N VAL A 17 22.84 2.02 4.69
CA VAL A 17 22.29 1.94 3.32
C VAL A 17 22.33 3.31 2.65
N VAL A 18 22.03 4.39 3.38
CA VAL A 18 22.11 5.76 2.85
C VAL A 18 23.55 6.08 2.44
N GLU A 19 24.52 5.78 3.28
CA GLU A 19 25.94 6.01 3.00
C GLU A 19 26.41 5.19 1.79
N LEU A 20 26.10 3.90 1.77
CA LEU A 20 26.45 3.01 0.66
C LEU A 20 25.85 3.50 -0.66
N MET A 21 24.58 3.89 -0.66
CA MET A 21 23.90 4.36 -1.87
C MET A 21 24.49 5.68 -2.36
N LYS A 22 24.84 6.61 -1.46
CA LYS A 22 25.54 7.86 -1.82
C LYS A 22 26.90 7.58 -2.47
N LEU A 23 27.67 6.65 -1.90
CA LEU A 23 28.96 6.24 -2.47
C LEU A 23 28.77 5.63 -3.87
N LYS A 24 27.80 4.73 -4.03
CA LYS A 24 27.53 4.05 -5.31
C LYS A 24 26.89 4.96 -6.37
N SER A 25 26.25 6.04 -5.96
CA SER A 25 25.65 7.02 -6.88
C SER A 25 26.55 8.23 -7.16
N ALA A 26 27.77 8.28 -6.59
CA ALA A 26 28.63 9.47 -6.66
C ALA A 26 28.99 9.90 -8.09
N ASP A 27 29.15 8.94 -9.01
CA ASP A 27 29.48 9.21 -10.41
C ASP A 27 28.27 9.70 -11.24
N PHE A 28 27.06 9.67 -10.68
CA PHE A 28 25.83 10.07 -11.35
C PHE A 28 25.37 11.45 -10.87
N SER A 29 25.79 12.49 -11.57
CA SER A 29 25.47 13.89 -11.25
C SER A 29 23.96 14.21 -11.17
N ASN A 30 23.13 13.39 -11.81
CA ASN A 30 21.68 13.55 -11.84
C ASN A 30 20.91 12.63 -10.88
N ILE A 31 21.59 11.86 -10.03
CA ILE A 31 20.97 11.00 -9.02
C ILE A 31 21.28 11.54 -7.62
N GLU A 32 20.23 11.75 -6.83
CA GLU A 32 20.35 12.19 -5.44
C GLU A 32 19.82 11.13 -4.47
N VAL A 33 20.50 10.94 -3.35
CA VAL A 33 20.04 10.04 -2.27
C VAL A 33 19.56 10.86 -1.09
N ILE A 34 18.30 10.70 -0.73
CA ILE A 34 17.62 11.44 0.35
C ILE A 34 17.15 10.48 1.43
N ALA A 35 17.55 10.75 2.67
CA ALA A 35 16.99 10.08 3.83
C ALA A 35 15.59 10.64 4.15
N VAL A 36 14.59 9.78 4.27
CA VAL A 36 13.21 10.12 4.63
C VAL A 36 12.87 9.58 6.01
N LYS A 37 12.03 10.29 6.74
CA LYS A 37 11.65 9.89 8.11
C LYS A 37 11.02 8.50 8.13
N THR A 38 11.48 7.60 9.00
CA THR A 38 10.81 6.32 9.28
C THR A 38 9.47 6.57 9.97
N LYS A 39 8.43 6.78 9.15
CA LYS A 39 7.06 7.02 9.62
C LYS A 39 6.09 6.43 8.60
N TYR A 40 5.16 5.59 9.04
CA TYR A 40 4.08 5.14 8.15
C TYR A 40 3.03 6.26 7.94
N PRO A 41 2.51 6.49 6.71
CA PRO A 41 2.82 5.87 5.42
C PRO A 41 3.70 6.75 4.51
N GLN A 42 4.87 7.20 5.00
CA GLN A 42 5.78 8.10 4.27
C GLN A 42 6.22 7.54 2.91
N GLY A 43 6.28 6.21 2.76
CA GLY A 43 6.63 5.53 1.52
C GLY A 43 5.51 5.47 0.46
N ALA A 44 4.29 5.94 0.78
CA ALA A 44 3.23 6.05 -0.22
C ALA A 44 3.61 7.12 -1.25
N GLU A 45 3.32 6.87 -2.52
CA GLU A 45 3.77 7.72 -3.64
C GLU A 45 3.37 9.20 -3.47
N LYS A 46 2.11 9.47 -3.13
CA LYS A 46 1.64 10.85 -2.86
C LYS A 46 2.40 11.52 -1.70
N MET A 47 2.79 10.74 -0.67
CA MET A 47 3.53 11.24 0.49
C MET A 47 4.99 11.51 0.17
N LEU A 48 5.62 10.64 -0.61
CA LEU A 48 6.99 10.82 -1.09
C LEU A 48 7.10 12.07 -1.97
N ILE A 49 6.20 12.25 -2.94
CA ILE A 49 6.19 13.43 -3.83
C ILE A 49 6.02 14.72 -3.01
N LYS A 50 5.06 14.76 -2.08
CA LYS A 50 4.87 15.93 -1.19
C LYS A 50 6.11 16.22 -0.35
N ARG A 51 6.74 15.19 0.21
CA ARG A 51 7.89 15.36 1.11
C ARG A 51 9.18 15.77 0.38
N VAL A 52 9.43 15.18 -0.77
CA VAL A 52 10.71 15.32 -1.51
C VAL A 52 10.64 16.46 -2.51
N MET A 53 9.53 16.56 -3.25
CA MET A 53 9.38 17.55 -4.32
C MET A 53 8.61 18.80 -3.88
N GLY A 54 7.96 18.77 -2.71
CA GLY A 54 7.06 19.85 -2.27
C GLY A 54 5.79 19.98 -3.12
N ARG A 55 5.48 18.98 -3.96
CA ARG A 55 4.35 18.98 -4.89
C ARG A 55 3.24 18.05 -4.39
N SER A 56 1.99 18.38 -4.69
CA SER A 56 0.86 17.50 -4.38
C SER A 56 0.32 16.88 -5.67
N VAL A 57 0.02 15.59 -5.62
CA VAL A 57 -0.71 14.92 -6.71
C VAL A 57 -2.15 15.41 -6.68
N PRO A 58 -2.69 15.95 -7.78
CA PRO A 58 -4.06 16.46 -7.81
C PRO A 58 -5.08 15.35 -7.53
N SER A 59 -6.26 15.74 -7.03
CA SER A 59 -7.35 14.79 -6.78
C SER A 59 -7.73 14.05 -8.07
N GLY A 60 -7.86 12.73 -7.99
CA GLY A 60 -8.10 11.88 -9.16
C GLY A 60 -6.94 11.78 -10.18
N GLY A 61 -5.86 12.54 -9.98
CA GLY A 61 -4.70 12.54 -10.85
C GLY A 61 -3.68 11.45 -10.52
N LEU A 62 -2.72 11.32 -11.43
CA LEU A 62 -1.58 10.42 -11.35
C LEU A 62 -0.32 11.18 -10.91
N PRO A 63 0.68 10.47 -10.38
CA PRO A 63 2.02 11.02 -10.09
C PRO A 63 2.62 11.83 -11.24
N MET A 64 2.35 11.42 -12.48
CA MET A 64 2.80 12.12 -13.69
C MET A 64 2.20 13.53 -13.82
N ASP A 65 1.00 13.77 -13.28
CA ASP A 65 0.38 15.10 -13.24
C ASP A 65 1.09 16.03 -12.23
N ALA A 66 1.89 15.47 -11.31
CA ALA A 66 2.84 16.20 -10.47
C ALA A 66 4.26 16.25 -11.07
N GLY A 67 4.44 15.77 -12.30
CA GLY A 67 5.72 15.69 -13.01
C GLY A 67 6.67 14.65 -12.41
N CYS A 68 6.13 13.60 -11.78
CA CYS A 68 6.91 12.58 -11.07
C CYS A 68 6.54 11.17 -11.53
N VAL A 69 7.48 10.24 -11.40
CA VAL A 69 7.21 8.79 -11.43
C VAL A 69 7.87 8.21 -10.20
N VAL A 70 7.10 7.57 -9.32
CA VAL A 70 7.68 6.86 -8.18
C VAL A 70 7.66 5.38 -8.48
N SER A 71 8.83 4.76 -8.38
CA SER A 71 9.00 3.32 -8.59
C SER A 71 9.51 2.68 -7.33
N ASN A 72 8.95 1.53 -6.97
CA ASN A 72 9.51 0.70 -5.91
C ASN A 72 10.92 0.23 -6.32
N VAL A 73 11.82 0.09 -5.34
CA VAL A 73 13.19 -0.38 -5.57
C VAL A 73 13.24 -1.73 -6.29
N SER A 74 12.36 -2.68 -5.95
CA SER A 74 12.32 -3.99 -6.62
C SER A 74 11.88 -3.87 -8.08
N THR A 75 11.02 -2.90 -8.39
CA THR A 75 10.59 -2.63 -9.77
C THR A 75 11.74 -2.01 -10.57
N ALA A 76 12.45 -1.03 -10.00
CA ALA A 76 13.61 -0.43 -10.65
C ALA A 76 14.72 -1.46 -10.92
N GLN A 77 15.00 -2.34 -9.94
CA GLN A 77 15.93 -3.46 -10.08
C GLN A 77 15.49 -4.40 -11.22
N ALA A 78 14.23 -4.85 -11.22
CA ALA A 78 13.73 -5.80 -12.22
C ALA A 78 13.77 -5.22 -13.64
N ILE A 79 13.51 -3.91 -13.81
CA ILE A 79 13.67 -3.23 -15.09
C ILE A 79 15.13 -3.25 -15.55
N ALA A 80 16.06 -2.93 -14.65
CA ALA A 80 17.48 -2.93 -14.96
C ALA A 80 17.98 -4.33 -15.35
N GLU A 81 17.52 -5.36 -14.65
CA GLU A 81 17.84 -6.75 -14.96
C GLU A 81 17.29 -7.18 -16.31
N ALA A 82 16.00 -6.92 -16.58
CA ALA A 82 15.39 -7.23 -17.87
C ALA A 82 16.11 -6.57 -19.05
N ILE A 83 16.58 -5.34 -18.91
CA ILE A 83 17.33 -4.63 -19.96
C ILE A 83 18.73 -5.22 -20.14
N ARG A 84 19.43 -5.55 -19.04
CA ARG A 84 20.83 -5.98 -19.09
C ARG A 84 21.00 -7.44 -19.47
N THR A 85 20.09 -8.31 -19.03
CA THR A 85 20.22 -9.77 -19.16
C THR A 85 19.12 -10.39 -20.01
N GLY A 86 18.04 -9.66 -20.30
CA GLY A 86 16.84 -10.20 -20.94
C GLY A 86 15.94 -11.00 -19.98
N MET A 87 16.30 -11.14 -18.70
CA MET A 87 15.53 -11.91 -17.74
C MET A 87 14.27 -11.13 -17.30
N PRO A 88 13.05 -11.64 -17.54
CA PRO A 88 11.85 -11.02 -17.01
C PRO A 88 11.75 -11.20 -15.49
N LEU A 89 10.79 -10.51 -14.87
CA LEU A 89 10.50 -10.69 -13.44
C LEU A 89 9.97 -12.11 -13.17
N ILE A 90 10.87 -13.02 -12.81
CA ILE A 90 10.56 -14.42 -12.46
C ILE A 90 10.61 -14.68 -10.96
N GLU A 91 11.33 -13.84 -10.21
CA GLU A 91 11.50 -13.94 -8.78
C GLU A 91 11.50 -12.56 -8.13
N ARG A 92 11.31 -12.55 -6.81
CA ARG A 92 11.34 -11.31 -6.04
C ARG A 92 11.77 -11.55 -4.60
N VAL A 93 12.19 -10.47 -3.95
CA VAL A 93 12.36 -10.46 -2.48
C VAL A 93 10.99 -10.46 -1.80
N VAL A 94 10.83 -11.37 -0.84
CA VAL A 94 9.66 -11.51 0.05
C VAL A 94 10.14 -11.53 1.49
N THR A 95 9.57 -10.68 2.33
CA THR A 95 9.77 -10.72 3.78
C THR A 95 8.77 -11.68 4.42
N VAL A 96 9.23 -12.79 4.99
CA VAL A 96 8.40 -13.70 5.80
C VAL A 96 8.63 -13.38 7.27
N SER A 97 7.60 -12.98 7.99
CA SER A 97 7.73 -12.47 9.36
C SER A 97 6.47 -12.71 10.20
N GLY A 98 6.46 -12.15 11.41
CA GLY A 98 5.40 -12.31 12.41
C GLY A 98 5.74 -13.32 13.50
N GLU A 99 5.10 -13.15 14.66
CA GLU A 99 5.36 -13.90 15.89
C GLU A 99 5.09 -15.40 15.76
N ARG A 100 4.32 -15.79 14.72
CA ARG A 100 3.89 -17.16 14.49
C ARG A 100 4.69 -17.86 13.38
N ILE A 101 5.76 -17.25 12.87
CA ILE A 101 6.72 -17.88 11.92
C ILE A 101 7.94 -18.38 12.69
N ALA A 102 8.31 -19.65 12.50
CA ALA A 102 9.46 -20.25 13.20
C ALA A 102 10.82 -19.68 12.76
N LYS A 103 11.01 -19.42 11.45
CA LYS A 103 12.26 -18.88 10.88
C LYS A 103 11.96 -17.66 10.00
N PRO A 104 11.73 -16.48 10.59
CA PRO A 104 11.46 -15.28 9.81
C PRO A 104 12.71 -14.82 9.05
N GLY A 105 12.52 -14.17 7.91
CA GLY A 105 13.63 -13.73 7.06
C GLY A 105 13.19 -13.06 5.77
N ASN A 106 14.18 -12.62 4.99
CA ASN A 106 13.98 -12.12 3.64
C ASN A 106 14.49 -13.16 2.64
N PHE A 107 13.65 -13.54 1.69
CA PHE A 107 13.94 -14.62 0.75
C PHE A 107 13.72 -14.16 -0.69
N ILE A 108 14.53 -14.68 -1.61
CA ILE A 108 14.25 -14.58 -3.05
C ILE A 108 13.36 -15.77 -3.41
N VAL A 109 12.16 -15.48 -3.88
CA VAL A 109 11.14 -16.49 -4.16
C VAL A 109 10.64 -16.33 -5.59
N LYS A 110 10.48 -17.45 -6.30
CA LYS A 110 9.90 -17.48 -7.64
C LYS A 110 8.43 -17.06 -7.58
N ILE A 111 8.02 -16.26 -8.55
CA ILE A 111 6.61 -15.94 -8.74
C ILE A 111 5.87 -17.22 -9.12
N GLY A 112 4.73 -17.46 -8.47
CA GLY A 112 3.96 -18.69 -8.63
C GLY A 112 4.20 -19.73 -7.53
N THR A 113 5.27 -19.62 -6.72
CA THR A 113 5.48 -20.53 -5.58
C THR A 113 4.29 -20.46 -4.61
N PRO A 114 3.68 -21.59 -4.22
CA PRO A 114 2.60 -21.60 -3.25
C PRO A 114 3.02 -20.98 -1.92
N VAL A 115 2.12 -20.20 -1.30
CA VAL A 115 2.38 -19.57 0.00
C VAL A 115 2.66 -20.63 1.07
N ARG A 116 1.99 -21.78 1.03
CA ARG A 116 2.25 -22.93 1.91
C ARG A 116 3.73 -23.33 1.88
N ASP A 117 4.29 -23.57 0.70
CA ASP A 117 5.66 -24.07 0.55
C ASP A 117 6.69 -23.08 1.12
N ILE A 118 6.43 -21.78 0.97
CA ILE A 118 7.28 -20.72 1.54
C ILE A 118 7.23 -20.75 3.07
N ILE A 119 6.04 -20.91 3.64
CA ILE A 119 5.83 -21.00 5.08
C ILE A 119 6.48 -22.28 5.65
N GLU A 120 6.30 -23.41 4.98
CA GLU A 120 6.94 -24.69 5.35
C GLU A 120 8.48 -24.58 5.32
N TYR A 121 9.04 -23.93 4.29
CA TYR A 121 10.47 -23.63 4.24
C TYR A 121 10.94 -22.79 5.45
N CYS A 122 10.09 -21.88 5.93
CA CYS A 122 10.33 -21.07 7.13
C CYS A 122 10.06 -21.85 8.45
N GLY A 123 9.89 -23.17 8.39
CA GLY A 123 9.65 -24.01 9.57
C GLY A 123 8.19 -24.06 10.03
N GLY A 124 7.25 -23.63 9.18
CA GLY A 124 5.82 -23.65 9.46
C GLY A 124 5.34 -22.51 10.36
N VAL A 125 4.08 -22.64 10.75
CA VAL A 125 3.39 -21.72 11.66
C VAL A 125 3.29 -22.34 13.05
N THR A 126 3.44 -21.52 14.09
CA THR A 126 3.32 -21.96 15.49
C THR A 126 2.04 -21.46 16.14
N GLY A 127 1.35 -22.33 16.89
CA GLY A 127 0.09 -22.01 17.58
C GLY A 127 -1.16 -22.36 16.75
N ASP A 128 -2.31 -22.39 17.43
CA ASP A 128 -3.57 -22.88 16.85
C ASP A 128 -4.38 -21.75 16.17
N ASP A 129 -4.31 -20.53 16.70
CA ASP A 129 -5.05 -19.36 16.22
C ASP A 129 -4.14 -18.38 15.48
N VAL A 130 -3.89 -18.65 14.19
CA VAL A 130 -2.98 -17.83 13.36
C VAL A 130 -3.67 -17.26 12.14
N THR A 131 -3.50 -15.95 11.95
CA THR A 131 -3.89 -15.24 10.73
C THR A 131 -2.65 -15.01 9.88
N VAL A 132 -2.64 -15.59 8.67
CA VAL A 132 -1.64 -15.31 7.65
C VAL A 132 -2.11 -14.13 6.80
N LYS A 133 -1.26 -13.12 6.63
CA LYS A 133 -1.50 -11.96 5.78
C LYS A 133 -0.51 -11.94 4.62
N LEU A 134 -1.01 -11.69 3.41
CA LEU A 134 -0.19 -11.40 2.24
C LEU A 134 -0.03 -9.89 2.08
N GLY A 135 1.21 -9.41 2.10
CA GLY A 135 1.58 -8.00 2.09
C GLY A 135 2.13 -7.51 3.43
N GLY A 136 1.98 -6.22 3.70
CA GLY A 136 2.41 -5.60 4.96
C GLY A 136 1.37 -5.73 6.08
N PRO A 137 1.71 -5.39 7.32
CA PRO A 137 0.80 -5.53 8.47
C PRO A 137 -0.42 -4.62 8.35
N MET A 138 -0.24 -3.44 7.73
CA MET A 138 -1.32 -2.47 7.55
C MET A 138 -2.20 -2.85 6.35
N MET A 139 -1.65 -2.93 5.14
CA MET A 139 -2.42 -3.07 3.89
C MET A 139 -2.59 -4.52 3.41
N GLY A 140 -2.01 -5.49 4.11
CA GLY A 140 -2.09 -6.90 3.72
C GLY A 140 -3.52 -7.47 3.79
N PHE A 141 -3.72 -8.55 3.06
CA PHE A 141 -4.99 -9.28 3.00
C PHE A 141 -4.88 -10.58 3.76
N ASP A 142 -5.93 -10.92 4.51
CA ASP A 142 -6.01 -12.19 5.22
C ASP A 142 -6.10 -13.33 4.20
N CYS A 143 -5.25 -14.32 4.39
CA CYS A 143 -5.05 -15.43 3.48
C CYS A 143 -5.60 -16.70 4.14
N ALA A 144 -6.86 -17.00 3.86
CA ALA A 144 -7.52 -18.19 4.40
C ALA A 144 -7.03 -19.50 3.73
N ASN A 145 -6.62 -19.41 2.46
CA ASN A 145 -6.09 -20.54 1.69
C ASN A 145 -4.62 -20.30 1.34
N LEU A 146 -3.72 -21.15 1.85
CA LEU A 146 -2.28 -21.07 1.61
C LEU A 146 -1.83 -21.71 0.29
N ASP A 147 -2.72 -22.40 -0.43
CA ASP A 147 -2.47 -22.95 -1.77
C ASP A 147 -2.52 -21.89 -2.88
N VAL A 148 -2.51 -20.61 -2.52
CA VAL A 148 -2.46 -19.50 -3.48
C VAL A 148 -1.02 -19.22 -3.91
N PRO A 149 -0.80 -18.82 -5.17
CA PRO A 149 0.53 -18.48 -5.65
C PRO A 149 1.00 -17.15 -5.09
N LEU A 150 2.29 -17.05 -4.81
CA LEU A 150 2.96 -15.77 -4.63
C LEU A 150 2.91 -14.97 -5.94
N ILE A 151 2.37 -13.75 -5.89
CA ILE A 151 2.23 -12.86 -7.06
C ILE A 151 3.19 -11.67 -7.01
N LYS A 152 3.42 -11.02 -8.16
CA LYS A 152 4.26 -9.81 -8.30
C LYS A 152 3.85 -8.60 -7.44
N GLY A 153 2.66 -8.62 -6.83
CA GLY A 153 2.20 -7.57 -5.91
C GLY A 153 2.47 -7.88 -4.43
N CYS A 154 2.93 -9.08 -4.11
CA CYS A 154 3.14 -9.53 -2.74
C CYS A 154 4.61 -9.42 -2.36
N ASN A 155 4.93 -8.55 -1.41
CA ASN A 155 6.32 -8.32 -0.95
C ASN A 155 6.56 -8.92 0.44
N GLY A 156 5.54 -9.50 1.07
CA GLY A 156 5.65 -10.03 2.41
C GLY A 156 4.57 -11.05 2.74
N ILE A 157 4.90 -11.95 3.65
CA ILE A 157 3.99 -12.93 4.25
C ILE A 157 4.15 -12.76 5.76
N ILE A 158 3.04 -12.50 6.45
CA ILE A 158 3.08 -12.24 7.89
C ILE A 158 2.15 -13.22 8.58
N ALA A 159 2.65 -14.02 9.53
CA ALA A 159 1.81 -14.85 10.38
C ALA A 159 1.77 -14.28 11.81
N VAL A 160 0.60 -13.85 12.24
CA VAL A 160 0.35 -13.26 13.56
C VAL A 160 -0.78 -13.98 14.25
N GLU A 161 -0.88 -13.82 15.56
CA GLU A 161 -2.03 -14.31 16.30
C GLU A 161 -3.34 -13.73 15.75
N SER A 162 -4.35 -14.57 15.63
CA SER A 162 -5.67 -14.17 15.18
C SER A 162 -6.33 -13.27 16.22
N THR A 163 -6.22 -11.96 16.02
CA THR A 163 -6.93 -10.99 16.88
C THR A 163 -8.38 -10.87 16.45
N VAL A 164 -9.31 -11.38 17.26
CA VAL A 164 -10.74 -11.08 17.11
C VAL A 164 -11.00 -9.69 17.69
N SER A 165 -10.90 -8.68 16.84
CA SER A 165 -11.26 -7.32 17.21
C SER A 165 -12.78 -7.18 17.18
N ARG A 166 -13.42 -7.00 18.35
CA ARG A 166 -14.85 -6.71 18.42
C ARG A 166 -15.11 -5.25 18.09
N GLU A 167 -15.93 -5.02 17.07
CA GLU A 167 -16.45 -3.70 16.76
C GLU A 167 -17.35 -3.21 17.90
N SER A 168 -17.29 -1.92 18.19
CA SER A 168 -18.17 -1.24 19.12
C SER A 168 -18.65 0.08 18.52
N PRO A 169 -19.72 0.70 19.03
CA PRO A 169 -20.21 1.96 18.50
C PRO A 169 -19.14 3.05 18.47
N CYS A 170 -19.15 3.87 17.41
CA CYS A 170 -18.25 5.00 17.30
C CYS A 170 -18.54 6.03 18.40
N ILE A 171 -17.50 6.46 19.11
CA ILE A 171 -17.58 7.52 20.14
C ILE A 171 -17.25 8.92 19.61
N THR A 172 -17.09 9.06 18.29
CA THR A 172 -16.87 10.37 17.62
C THR A 172 -15.64 11.15 18.13
N CYS A 173 -14.59 10.44 18.54
CA CYS A 173 -13.40 11.05 19.17
C CYS A 173 -12.44 11.79 18.21
N GLY A 174 -12.67 11.77 16.89
CA GLY A 174 -11.85 12.52 15.92
C GLY A 174 -10.47 11.93 15.57
N ARG A 175 -9.93 10.97 16.34
CA ARG A 175 -8.57 10.41 16.11
C ARG A 175 -8.31 9.92 14.68
N CYS A 176 -9.33 9.38 14.01
CA CYS A 176 -9.22 8.91 12.63
C CYS A 176 -8.95 10.05 11.62
N VAL A 177 -9.41 11.27 11.93
CA VAL A 177 -9.15 12.49 11.17
C VAL A 177 -7.71 12.95 11.41
N ASP A 178 -7.29 13.02 12.67
CA ASP A 178 -5.95 13.49 13.07
C ASP A 178 -4.81 12.69 12.43
N VAL A 179 -5.00 11.38 12.25
CA VAL A 179 -3.98 10.51 11.65
C VAL A 179 -4.07 10.39 10.13
N CYS A 180 -5.05 11.02 9.48
CA CYS A 180 -5.25 10.85 8.04
C CYS A 180 -4.16 11.60 7.25
N PRO A 181 -3.27 10.89 6.52
CA PRO A 181 -2.19 11.54 5.77
C PRO A 181 -2.70 12.32 4.54
N MET A 182 -3.93 12.01 4.10
CA MET A 182 -4.60 12.68 3.00
C MET A 182 -5.50 13.82 3.47
N GLU A 183 -5.48 14.14 4.78
CA GLU A 183 -6.26 15.24 5.38
C GLU A 183 -7.78 15.09 5.11
N LEU A 184 -8.26 13.84 5.03
CA LEU A 184 -9.67 13.50 4.88
C LEU A 184 -10.37 13.46 6.24
N ALA A 185 -11.70 13.35 6.22
CA ALA A 185 -12.53 13.13 7.41
C ALA A 185 -13.13 11.71 7.44
N PRO A 186 -12.36 10.64 7.76
CA PRO A 186 -12.85 9.26 7.74
C PRO A 186 -14.06 9.00 8.62
N LEU A 187 -14.23 9.79 9.68
CA LEU A 187 -15.30 9.69 10.67
C LEU A 187 -16.70 9.53 10.06
N HIS A 188 -16.97 10.19 8.93
CA HIS A 188 -18.31 10.20 8.34
C HIS A 188 -18.55 9.08 7.31
N TYR A 189 -17.49 8.46 6.79
CA TYR A 189 -17.61 7.48 5.71
C TYR A 189 -18.40 6.21 6.06
N PRO A 190 -18.34 5.65 7.28
CA PRO A 190 -19.16 4.50 7.64
C PRO A 190 -20.65 4.79 7.49
N ARG A 191 -21.13 5.90 8.05
CA ARG A 191 -22.53 6.31 7.95
C ARG A 191 -22.97 6.47 6.50
N TYR A 192 -22.22 7.22 5.70
CA TYR A 192 -22.56 7.40 4.28
C TYR A 192 -22.55 6.08 3.50
N ALA A 193 -21.66 5.16 3.85
CA ALA A 193 -21.61 3.85 3.22
C ALA A 193 -22.79 2.96 3.61
N GLU A 194 -23.25 3.03 4.85
CA GLU A 194 -24.47 2.34 5.33
C GLU A 194 -25.72 2.89 4.66
N GLU A 195 -25.80 4.22 4.48
CA GLU A 195 -26.91 4.92 3.82
C GLU A 195 -26.88 4.76 2.28
N GLY A 196 -25.76 4.31 1.72
CA GLY A 196 -25.55 4.25 0.27
C GLY A 196 -25.37 5.61 -0.40
N ASP A 197 -25.04 6.65 0.37
CA ASP A 197 -24.88 8.03 -0.12
C ASP A 197 -23.48 8.24 -0.73
N TRP A 198 -23.31 7.71 -1.94
CA TRP A 198 -22.06 7.82 -2.70
C TRP A 198 -21.75 9.26 -3.12
N ALA A 199 -22.78 10.09 -3.29
CA ALA A 199 -22.61 11.50 -3.63
C ALA A 199 -21.93 12.26 -2.48
N ALA A 200 -22.43 12.11 -1.24
CA ALA A 200 -21.83 12.73 -0.06
C ALA A 200 -20.40 12.24 0.22
N MET A 201 -20.11 10.97 -0.08
CA MET A 201 -18.73 10.45 0.01
C MET A 201 -17.82 11.06 -1.06
N ASN A 202 -18.32 11.25 -2.28
CA ASN A 202 -17.56 11.85 -3.37
C ASN A 202 -17.27 13.33 -3.11
N GLU A 203 -18.26 14.10 -2.64
CA GLU A 203 -18.10 15.50 -2.22
C GLU A 203 -17.05 15.68 -1.12
N ARG A 204 -16.82 14.64 -0.31
CA ARG A 204 -15.80 14.60 0.74
C ARG A 204 -14.49 13.96 0.31
N ASN A 205 -14.26 13.83 -1.00
CA ASN A 205 -13.00 13.36 -1.57
C ASN A 205 -12.60 11.94 -1.13
N VAL A 206 -13.56 11.02 -0.94
CA VAL A 206 -13.24 9.64 -0.56
C VAL A 206 -12.29 8.94 -1.56
N ARG A 207 -12.34 9.36 -2.83
CA ARG A 207 -11.48 8.84 -3.90
C ARG A 207 -9.99 9.14 -3.68
N ASP A 208 -9.67 10.17 -2.91
CA ASP A 208 -8.28 10.52 -2.59
C ASP A 208 -7.66 9.65 -1.52
N CYS A 209 -8.46 8.88 -0.79
CA CYS A 209 -7.95 7.96 0.21
C CYS A 209 -6.98 6.96 -0.41
N ILE A 210 -5.81 6.78 0.21
CA ILE A 210 -4.78 5.79 -0.23
C ILE A 210 -4.91 4.43 0.44
N GLU A 211 -5.99 4.19 1.20
CA GLU A 211 -6.29 2.92 1.87
C GLU A 211 -5.19 2.42 2.84
N CYS A 212 -4.44 3.37 3.43
CA CYS A 212 -3.34 3.09 4.35
C CYS A 212 -3.76 2.51 5.72
N ARG A 213 -5.06 2.46 6.04
CA ARG A 213 -5.59 1.96 7.32
C ARG A 213 -5.08 2.67 8.58
N CYS A 214 -4.40 3.83 8.49
CA CYS A 214 -4.03 4.63 9.68
C CYS A 214 -5.25 4.92 10.57
N CYS A 215 -6.36 5.31 9.95
CA CYS A 215 -7.62 5.64 10.62
C CYS A 215 -8.29 4.43 11.31
N GLU A 216 -8.23 3.25 10.67
CA GLU A 216 -8.78 2.00 11.19
C GLU A 216 -7.94 1.46 12.36
N TYR A 217 -6.61 1.52 12.22
CA TYR A 217 -5.67 1.07 13.24
C TYR A 217 -5.79 1.86 14.54
N ILE A 218 -5.89 3.20 14.46
CA ILE A 218 -6.00 4.07 15.64
C ILE A 218 -7.39 4.05 16.29
N CYS A 219 -8.39 3.47 15.61
CA CYS A 219 -9.77 3.51 16.07
C CYS A 219 -9.93 2.73 17.38
N SER A 220 -10.37 3.40 18.45
CA SER A 220 -10.71 2.74 19.72
C SER A 220 -11.93 1.83 19.58
N SER A 221 -12.86 2.20 18.71
CA SER A 221 -14.10 1.47 18.49
C SER A 221 -13.97 0.33 17.46
N LYS A 222 -12.79 0.19 16.83
CA LYS A 222 -12.48 -0.85 15.84
C LYS A 222 -13.43 -0.87 14.63
N ILE A 223 -13.93 0.31 14.26
CA ILE A 223 -14.77 0.50 13.07
C ILE A 223 -13.95 0.15 11.81
N PRO A 224 -14.46 -0.69 10.89
CA PRO A 224 -13.77 -1.09 9.67
C PRO A 224 -13.82 0.02 8.60
N LEU A 225 -13.23 1.18 8.90
CA LEU A 225 -13.27 2.39 8.08
C LEU A 225 -12.84 2.16 6.63
N VAL A 226 -11.82 1.32 6.40
CA VAL A 226 -11.32 1.06 5.05
C VAL A 226 -12.27 0.20 4.23
N ALA A 227 -13.07 -0.67 4.86
CA ALA A 227 -14.14 -1.39 4.15
C ALA A 227 -15.19 -0.41 3.61
N SER A 228 -15.66 0.52 4.44
CA SER A 228 -16.61 1.58 4.02
C SER A 228 -16.04 2.47 2.92
N ILE A 229 -14.75 2.86 3.02
CA ILE A 229 -14.06 3.64 1.98
C ILE A 229 -14.01 2.88 0.65
N LYS A 230 -13.65 1.59 0.67
CA LYS A 230 -13.62 0.74 -0.52
C LYS A 230 -15.00 0.60 -1.14
N ALA A 231 -16.03 0.39 -0.32
CA ALA A 231 -17.42 0.33 -0.77
C ALA A 231 -17.83 1.65 -1.45
N GLY A 232 -17.52 2.80 -0.83
CA GLY A 232 -17.78 4.11 -1.40
C GLY A 232 -17.09 4.36 -2.74
N LYS A 233 -15.78 4.06 -2.84
CA LYS A 233 -15.04 4.19 -4.12
C LYS A 233 -15.65 3.33 -5.22
N LYS A 234 -16.03 2.08 -4.90
CA LYS A 234 -16.70 1.17 -5.84
C LYS A 234 -18.07 1.71 -6.24
N GLY A 235 -18.89 2.13 -5.28
CA GLY A 235 -20.22 2.70 -5.53
C GLY A 235 -20.18 3.93 -6.43
N ILE A 236 -19.23 4.85 -6.20
CA ILE A 236 -19.03 6.02 -7.06
C ILE A 236 -18.67 5.62 -8.49
N ALA A 237 -17.75 4.65 -8.67
CA ALA A 237 -17.35 4.17 -9.98
C ALA A 237 -18.53 3.52 -10.73
N GLU A 238 -19.34 2.71 -10.03
CA GLU A 238 -20.53 2.08 -10.59
C GLU A 238 -21.61 3.10 -10.97
N THR A 239 -21.89 4.09 -10.13
CA THR A 239 -22.84 5.16 -10.42
C THR A 239 -22.39 5.98 -11.63
N ALA A 240 -21.10 6.32 -11.73
CA ALA A 240 -20.55 7.01 -12.90
C ALA A 240 -20.67 6.18 -14.19
N ALA A 241 -20.38 4.88 -14.13
CA ALA A 241 -20.52 3.98 -15.26
C ALA A 241 -21.98 3.85 -15.73
N ARG A 242 -22.93 3.76 -14.79
CA ARG A 242 -24.38 3.72 -15.10
C ARG A 242 -24.86 5.02 -15.73
N ALA A 243 -24.43 6.18 -15.23
CA ALA A 243 -24.77 7.48 -15.80
C ALA A 243 -24.25 7.63 -17.24
N ALA A 244 -22.99 7.23 -17.49
CA ALA A 244 -22.40 7.25 -18.83
C ALA A 244 -23.15 6.30 -19.80
N ALA A 245 -23.52 5.10 -19.33
CA ALA A 245 -24.29 4.14 -20.13
C ALA A 245 -25.69 4.66 -20.46
N ALA A 246 -26.38 5.30 -19.51
CA ALA A 246 -27.69 5.91 -19.74
C ALA A 246 -27.62 7.07 -20.77
N GLN A 247 -26.59 7.92 -20.66
CA GLN A 247 -26.36 9.01 -21.62
C GLN A 247 -26.08 8.50 -23.05
N ALA A 248 -25.33 7.40 -23.17
CA ALA A 248 -25.06 6.76 -24.46
C ALA A 248 -26.32 6.11 -25.09
N GLN A 249 -27.30 5.73 -24.28
CA GLN A 249 -28.59 5.18 -24.76
C GLN A 249 -29.60 6.27 -25.13
N THR A 250 -29.53 7.45 -24.51
CA THR A 250 -30.38 8.62 -24.83
C THR A 250 -29.87 9.45 -26.02
N GLY A 251 -28.70 9.15 -26.56
CA GLY A 251 -28.17 9.75 -27.79
C GLY A 251 -28.84 9.20 -29.05
N LYS A 252 -30.11 9.56 -29.25
CA LYS A 252 -30.78 9.66 -30.56
C LYS A 252 -31.16 11.12 -30.79
#